data_AF-A0A2A4FR79-F1
#
_entry.id   AF-A0A2A4FR79-F1
#
_cell.length_a   1.000
_cell.length_b   1.000
_cell.length_c   1.000
_cell.angle_alpha   90.00
_cell.angle_beta   90.00
_cell.angle_gamma   90.00
#
_symmetry.space_group_name_H-M   'P 1'
#
loop_
_entity.id
_entity.type
_entity.pdbx_description
1 polymer ?
#
loop_
_entity_poly.entity_id
_entity_poly.type
_entity_poly.pdbx_seq_one_letter_code
_entity_poly.pdbx_strand_id
1 'polypeptide(L)'
;MWPFRKKPRSRNDDALATIDSAIDFVAQRWLAFSGSVPVRPDTPLRDRVALFARSVDASLHQRFPALAAASEQVILMIVAKGIEQSGAVGRRELERELGILLPP
;
A
#
# COMPACT_ATOMS: atom_id res chain seq x y z
N MET A 1 -42.82 -17.26 0.62
CA MET A 1 -41.36 -17.48 0.74
C MET A 1 -40.68 -16.73 -0.40
N TRP A 2 -39.98 -15.64 -0.09
CA TRP A 2 -39.36 -14.77 -1.09
C TRP A 2 -37.85 -15.05 -1.11
N PRO A 3 -37.23 -15.51 -2.21
CA PRO A 3 -35.79 -15.69 -2.23
C PRO A 3 -35.15 -14.40 -2.73
N PHE A 4 -34.49 -13.68 -1.83
CA PHE A 4 -33.56 -12.63 -2.22
C PHE A 4 -32.42 -13.28 -3.02
N ARG A 5 -32.48 -13.15 -4.35
CA ARG A 5 -31.34 -13.36 -5.26
C ARG A 5 -30.18 -12.52 -4.71
N LYS A 6 -29.19 -13.18 -4.09
CA LYS A 6 -27.90 -12.54 -3.82
C LYS A 6 -27.34 -12.11 -5.17
N LYS A 7 -27.19 -10.80 -5.37
CA LYS A 7 -26.48 -10.25 -6.52
C LYS A 7 -25.11 -10.93 -6.57
N PRO A 8 -24.66 -11.47 -7.71
CA PRO A 8 -23.30 -11.98 -7.82
C PRO A 8 -22.35 -10.82 -7.52
N ARG A 9 -21.50 -10.96 -6.49
CA ARG A 9 -20.40 -10.02 -6.21
C ARG A 9 -19.58 -9.92 -7.49
N SER A 10 -19.36 -8.69 -7.96
CA SER A 10 -18.58 -8.48 -9.18
C SER A 10 -17.12 -8.78 -8.87
N ARG A 11 -16.39 -9.38 -9.81
CA ARG A 11 -14.94 -9.62 -9.70
C ARG A 11 -14.15 -8.34 -9.39
N ASN A 12 -14.69 -7.18 -9.76
CA ASN A 12 -14.12 -5.86 -9.44
C ASN A 12 -14.25 -5.50 -7.95
N ASP A 13 -15.33 -5.92 -7.28
CA ASP A 13 -15.53 -5.65 -5.85
C ASP A 13 -14.47 -6.40 -5.02
N ASP A 14 -14.13 -7.61 -5.43
CA ASP A 14 -13.12 -8.44 -4.75
C ASP A 14 -11.69 -7.89 -4.98
N ALA A 15 -11.43 -7.30 -6.16
CA ALA A 15 -10.15 -6.67 -6.46
C ALA A 15 -9.95 -5.38 -5.63
N LEU A 16 -10.96 -4.53 -5.53
CA LEU A 16 -10.91 -3.32 -4.71
C LEU A 16 -10.72 -3.66 -3.23
N ALA A 17 -11.50 -4.61 -2.70
CA ALA A 17 -11.33 -5.05 -1.31
C ALA A 17 -9.93 -5.61 -1.03
N THR A 18 -9.30 -6.25 -2.02
CA THR A 18 -7.90 -6.72 -1.91
C THR A 18 -6.92 -5.57 -1.85
N ILE A 19 -7.10 -4.54 -2.69
CA ILE A 19 -6.26 -3.33 -2.69
C ILE A 19 -6.38 -2.60 -1.35
N ASP A 20 -7.59 -2.38 -0.85
CA ASP A 20 -7.83 -1.71 0.43
C ASP A 20 -7.15 -2.47 1.59
N SER A 21 -7.34 -3.79 1.64
CA SER A 21 -6.69 -4.64 2.64
C SER A 21 -5.16 -4.62 2.55
N ALA A 22 -4.63 -4.50 1.33
CA ALA A 22 -3.19 -4.40 1.10
C ALA A 22 -2.64 -3.05 1.56
N ILE A 23 -3.37 -1.96 1.33
CA ILE A 23 -3.03 -0.63 1.85
C ILE A 23 -2.97 -0.65 3.38
N ASP A 24 -3.97 -1.22 4.04
CA ASP A 24 -4.01 -1.39 5.50
C ASP A 24 -2.80 -2.17 6.02
N PHE A 25 -2.48 -3.29 5.34
CA PHE A 25 -1.33 -4.11 5.68
C PHE A 25 -0.03 -3.32 5.56
N VAL A 26 0.18 -2.61 4.46
CA VAL A 26 1.36 -1.77 4.25
C VAL A 26 1.45 -0.67 5.30
N ALA A 27 0.35 -0.02 5.66
CA ALA A 27 0.34 1.05 6.67
C ALA A 27 0.91 0.56 8.01
N GLN A 28 0.47 -0.62 8.47
CA GLN A 28 0.99 -1.24 9.70
C GLN A 28 2.47 -1.60 9.57
N ARG A 29 2.89 -2.12 8.40
CA ARG A 29 4.29 -2.49 8.15
C ARG A 29 5.21 -1.27 8.10
N TRP A 30 4.75 -0.16 7.56
CA TRP A 30 5.51 1.08 7.54
C TRP A 30 5.79 1.60 8.95
N LEU A 31 4.79 1.60 9.84
CA LEU A 31 5.00 2.00 11.23
C LEU A 31 6.06 1.14 11.90
N ALA A 32 5.98 -0.18 11.75
CA ALA A 32 6.97 -1.11 12.27
C ALA A 32 8.38 -0.88 11.67
N PHE A 33 8.46 -0.67 10.36
CA PHE A 33 9.72 -0.37 9.66
C PHE A 33 10.34 0.94 10.14
N SER A 34 9.53 2.01 10.23
CA SER A 34 9.97 3.35 10.59
C SER A 34 10.52 3.45 12.02
N GLY A 35 10.03 2.61 12.94
CA GLY A 35 10.52 2.55 14.31
C GLY A 35 11.68 1.57 14.54
N SER A 36 11.91 0.62 13.62
CA SER A 36 12.92 -0.44 13.80
C SER A 36 14.17 -0.25 12.95
N VAL A 37 14.05 0.41 11.79
CA VAL A 37 15.18 0.60 10.88
C VAL A 37 15.91 1.88 11.25
N PRO A 38 17.21 1.81 11.62
CA PRO A 38 18.01 3.00 11.87
C PRO A 38 18.32 3.67 10.54
N VAL A 39 17.48 4.62 10.16
CA VAL A 39 17.71 5.49 9.00
C VAL A 39 18.46 6.73 9.47
N ARG A 40 19.45 7.18 8.69
CA ARG A 40 20.10 8.46 8.97
C ARG A 40 19.07 9.58 8.89
N PRO A 41 19.14 10.60 9.76
CA PRO A 41 18.18 11.72 9.75
C PRO A 41 18.12 12.44 8.40
N ASP A 42 19.23 12.43 7.64
CA ASP A 42 19.34 13.11 6.34
C ASP A 42 18.92 12.24 5.15
N THR A 43 18.48 11.00 5.38
CA THR A 43 18.04 10.13 4.27
C THR A 43 16.72 10.66 3.69
N PRO A 44 16.66 11.00 2.39
CA PRO A 44 15.45 11.49 1.75
C PRO A 44 14.29 10.51 1.91
N LEU A 45 13.06 11.04 2.00
CA LEU A 45 11.86 10.20 2.11
C LEU A 45 11.78 9.21 0.95
N ARG A 46 12.08 9.64 -0.28
CA ARG A 46 12.10 8.77 -1.47
C ARG A 46 12.93 7.51 -1.26
N ASP A 47 14.12 7.63 -0.69
CA ASP A 47 15.02 6.50 -0.47
C ASP A 47 14.50 5.58 0.63
N ARG A 48 13.90 6.15 1.69
CA ARG A 48 13.23 5.39 2.75
C ARG A 48 12.05 4.59 2.22
N VAL A 49 11.23 5.20 1.37
CA VAL A 49 10.10 4.52 0.71
C VAL A 49 10.62 3.41 -0.20
N ALA A 50 11.69 3.64 -0.97
CA ALA A 50 12.28 2.62 -1.84
C ALA A 50 12.82 1.42 -1.04
N LEU A 51 13.52 1.67 0.07
CA LEU A 51 14.00 0.61 0.96
C LEU A 51 12.84 -0.18 1.56
N PHE A 52 11.80 0.52 2.02
CA PHE A 52 10.62 -0.12 2.56
C PHE A 52 9.86 -0.94 1.52
N ALA A 53 9.65 -0.40 0.32
CA ALA A 53 8.97 -1.09 -0.78
C ALA A 53 9.64 -2.44 -1.07
N ARG A 54 10.97 -2.46 -1.16
CA ARG A 54 11.75 -3.70 -1.32
C ARG A 54 11.60 -4.65 -0.14
N SER A 55 11.54 -4.12 1.09
CA SER A 55 11.41 -4.93 2.30
C SER A 55 10.03 -5.59 2.43
N VAL A 56 8.97 -4.93 1.92
CA VAL A 56 7.59 -5.38 2.07
C VAL A 56 7.14 -6.24 0.89
N ASP A 57 7.75 -6.11 -0.29
CA ASP A 57 7.36 -6.77 -1.55
C ASP A 57 7.06 -8.28 -1.39
N ALA A 58 8.01 -9.04 -0.86
CA ALA A 58 7.84 -10.48 -0.67
C ALA A 58 6.66 -10.80 0.27
N SER A 59 6.54 -10.06 1.38
CA SER A 59 5.46 -10.26 2.35
C SER A 59 4.09 -9.83 1.81
N LEU A 60 4.05 -8.82 0.95
CA LEU A 60 2.86 -8.33 0.28
C LEU A 60 2.32 -9.39 -0.68
N HIS A 61 3.18 -9.93 -1.55
CA HIS A 61 2.80 -10.99 -2.50
C HIS A 61 2.42 -12.31 -1.80
N GLN A 62 3.08 -12.66 -0.70
CA GLN A 62 2.69 -13.82 0.11
C GLN A 62 1.31 -13.65 0.75
N ARG A 63 1.01 -12.45 1.27
CA ARG A 63 -0.27 -12.17 1.94
C ARG A 63 -1.41 -11.97 0.96
N PHE A 64 -1.13 -11.38 -0.20
CA PHE A 64 -2.09 -11.06 -1.25
C PHE A 64 -1.62 -11.61 -2.60
N PRO A 65 -1.78 -12.93 -2.85
CA PRO A 65 -1.32 -13.55 -4.09
C PRO A 65 -1.94 -12.94 -5.36
N ALA A 66 -3.13 -12.35 -5.26
CA ALA A 66 -3.78 -11.62 -6.36
C ALA A 66 -2.98 -10.40 -6.85
N LEU A 67 -2.07 -9.86 -6.03
CA LEU A 67 -1.20 -8.75 -6.40
C LEU A 67 0.08 -9.20 -7.11
N ALA A 68 0.40 -10.50 -7.15
CA ALA A 68 1.62 -10.99 -7.79
C ALA A 68 1.71 -10.67 -9.30
N ALA A 69 0.56 -10.46 -9.95
CA ALA A 69 0.48 -10.05 -11.35
C ALA A 69 0.15 -8.56 -11.52
N ALA A 70 0.08 -7.79 -10.43
CA ALA A 70 -0.16 -6.36 -10.50
C ALA A 70 1.06 -5.65 -11.09
N SER A 71 0.82 -4.54 -11.80
CA SER A 71 1.93 -3.75 -12.34
C SER A 71 2.69 -3.05 -11.21
N GLU A 72 3.95 -2.70 -11.46
CA GLU A 72 4.78 -1.96 -10.49
C GLU A 72 4.11 -0.65 -10.05
N GLN A 73 3.35 0.01 -10.93
CA GLN A 73 2.62 1.23 -10.59
C GLN A 73 1.49 0.97 -9.56
N VAL A 74 0.81 -0.18 -9.66
CA VAL A 74 -0.22 -0.56 -8.68
C VAL A 74 0.42 -0.87 -7.34
N ILE A 75 1.55 -1.60 -7.33
CA ILE A 75 2.29 -1.88 -6.09
C ILE A 75 2.80 -0.59 -5.46
N LEU A 76 3.40 0.31 -6.25
CA LEU A 76 3.85 1.62 -5.77
C LEU A 76 2.70 2.44 -5.19
N MET A 77 1.53 2.44 -5.84
CA MET A 77 0.34 3.11 -5.33
C MET A 77 -0.09 2.52 -3.99
N ILE A 78 -0.18 1.20 -3.85
CA ILE A 78 -0.52 0.53 -2.58
C ILE A 78 0.48 0.91 -1.50
N VAL A 79 1.78 0.91 -1.81
CA VAL A 79 2.85 1.29 -0.88
C VAL A 79 2.68 2.74 -0.43
N ALA A 80 2.58 3.67 -1.38
CA ALA A 80 2.49 5.09 -1.07
C ALA A 80 1.19 5.44 -0.32
N LYS A 81 0.07 4.81 -0.67
CA LYS A 81 -1.20 4.94 0.06
C LYS A 81 -1.13 4.35 1.47
N GLY A 82 -0.50 3.19 1.65
CA GLY A 82 -0.31 2.63 2.97
C GLY A 82 0.52 3.55 3.86
N ILE A 83 1.58 4.15 3.32
CA ILE A 83 2.42 5.10 4.06
C ILE A 83 1.61 6.35 4.42
N GLU A 84 0.83 6.92 3.51
CA GLU A 84 -0.07 8.03 3.82
C GLU A 84 -1.04 7.66 4.95
N GLN A 85 -1.72 6.52 4.82
CA GLN A 85 -2.73 6.07 5.77
C GLN A 85 -2.16 5.77 7.16
N SER A 86 -0.88 5.43 7.25
CA SER A 86 -0.20 5.26 8.53
C SER A 86 -0.16 6.55 9.38
N GLY A 87 -0.35 7.72 8.76
CA GLY A 87 -0.26 9.03 9.40
C GLY A 87 1.18 9.49 9.70
N ALA A 88 2.19 8.66 9.42
CA ALA A 88 3.60 8.98 9.69
C ALA A 88 4.19 9.98 8.68
N VAL A 89 3.59 10.08 7.49
CA VAL A 89 4.03 10.99 6.42
C VAL A 89 2.79 11.61 5.77
N GLY A 90 2.81 12.94 5.58
CA GLY A 90 1.68 13.63 4.98
C GLY A 90 1.56 13.40 3.46
N ARG A 91 0.32 13.41 2.93
CA ARG A 91 0.04 13.26 1.49
C ARG A 91 0.89 14.17 0.60
N ARG A 92 0.90 15.48 0.90
CA ARG A 92 1.64 16.49 0.10
C ARG A 92 3.14 16.23 0.07
N GLU A 93 3.68 15.69 1.15
CA GLU A 93 5.09 15.35 1.24
C GLU A 93 5.39 14.11 0.40
N LEU A 94 4.60 13.04 0.52
CA LEU A 94 4.70 11.85 -0.32
C LEU A 94 4.62 12.17 -1.81
N GLU A 95 3.60 12.93 -2.23
CA GLU A 95 3.40 13.30 -3.63
C GLU A 95 4.59 14.10 -4.19
N ARG A 96 5.12 15.05 -3.42
CA ARG A 96 6.29 15.84 -3.80
C ARG A 96 7.54 14.98 -3.94
N GLU A 97 7.84 14.14 -2.95
CA GLU A 97 9.07 13.35 -2.91
C GLU A 97 9.07 12.20 -3.92
N LEU A 98 7.89 11.59 -4.14
CA LEU A 98 7.73 10.47 -5.08
C LEU A 98 7.41 10.95 -6.51
N GLY A 99 6.97 12.19 -6.68
CA GLY A 99 6.57 12.72 -7.99
C GLY A 99 5.30 12.05 -8.54
N ILE A 100 4.38 11.68 -7.65
CA ILE A 100 3.12 11.01 -7.98
C ILE A 100 1.93 11.80 -7.45
N LEU A 101 0.73 11.48 -7.92
CA LEU A 101 -0.53 11.93 -7.34
C LEU A 101 -1.24 10.74 -6.71
N LEU A 102 -1.59 10.85 -5.45
CA LEU A 102 -2.31 9.80 -4.76
C LEU A 102 -3.81 9.91 -5.08
N PRO A 103 -4.52 8.78 -5.29
CA PRO A 103 -5.96 8.80 -5.44
C PRO A 103 -6.63 9.39 -4.18
N PRO A 104 -7.90 9.83 -4.23
CA PRO A 104 -8.58 10.37 -3.06
C PRO A 104 -8.55 9.43 -1.86
#